data_AF-A0A350LMA1-F1
#
_entry.id   AF-A0A350LMA1-F1
#
_cell.length_a   1.000
_cell.length_b   1.000
_cell.length_c   1.000
_cell.angle_alpha   90.00
_cell.angle_beta   90.00
_cell.angle_gamma   90.00
#
_symmetry.space_group_name_H-M   'P 1'
#
loop_
_entity.id
_entity.type
_entity.pdbx_description
1 polymer ?
#
loop_
_entity_poly.entity_id
_entity_poly.type
_entity_poly.pdbx_seq_one_letter_code
_entity_poly.pdbx_strand_id
1 'polypeptide(L)'
;MELRDRIGQALKQAMKDKDQSRLATLRLINAAIKDLEIANRGSDDAAALGDAEIRAILAKMVKQRNESVRAYEEGGRVDLAERERAEIAVIEEFLP
;
A
#
# COMPACT_ATOMS: atom_id res chain seq x y z
N MET A 1 -15.69 0.04 10.33
CA MET A 1 -14.29 0.16 10.75
C MET A 1 -13.61 1.01 9.71
N GLU A 2 -12.95 2.10 10.10
CA GLU A 2 -12.23 2.99 9.18
C GLU A 2 -11.14 2.22 8.42
N LEU A 3 -10.82 2.64 7.20
CA LEU A 3 -9.84 1.95 6.36
C LEU A 3 -8.46 1.88 7.02
N ARG A 4 -8.06 2.95 7.71
CA ARG A 4 -6.80 3.01 8.46
C ARG A 4 -6.73 1.95 9.55
N ASP A 5 -7.84 1.75 10.27
CA ASP A 5 -7.92 0.74 11.33
C ASP A 5 -7.83 -0.67 10.74
N ARG A 6 -8.48 -0.91 9.59
CA ARG A 6 -8.40 -2.19 8.86
C ARG A 6 -6.95 -2.51 8.48
N ILE A 7 -6.22 -1.54 7.92
CA ILE A 7 -4.80 -1.68 7.56
C ILE A 7 -3.96 -1.94 8.82
N GLY A 8 -4.22 -1.23 9.91
CA GLY A 8 -3.52 -1.41 11.18
C GLY A 8 -3.76 -2.80 11.81
N GLN A 9 -4.98 -3.34 11.71
CA GLN A 9 -5.29 -4.69 12.17
C GLN A 9 -4.62 -5.76 11.28
N ALA A 10 -4.66 -5.60 9.97
CA ALA A 10 -3.98 -6.50 9.04
C ALA A 10 -2.46 -6.54 9.28
N LEU A 11 -1.86 -5.39 9.62
CA LEU A 11 -0.43 -5.31 9.96
C LEU A 11 -0.10 -6.13 11.20
N LYS A 12 -0.90 -5.98 12.27
CA LYS A 12 -0.75 -6.77 13.50
C LYS A 12 -0.94 -8.26 13.24
N GLN A 13 -1.86 -8.61 12.35
CA GLN A 13 -2.11 -10.00 11.99
C GLN A 13 -0.94 -10.60 11.21
N ALA A 14 -0.44 -9.91 10.19
CA ALA A 14 0.75 -10.33 9.43
C ALA A 14 1.99 -10.54 10.33
N MET A 15 2.15 -9.72 11.37
CA MET A 15 3.20 -9.92 12.38
C MET A 15 3.03 -11.22 13.17
N LYS A 16 1.80 -11.55 13.59
CA LYS A 16 1.50 -12.78 14.33
C LYS A 16 1.70 -14.02 13.47
N ASP A 17 1.28 -13.94 12.22
CA ASP A 17 1.35 -15.05 11.25
C ASP A 17 2.76 -15.22 10.67
N LYS A 18 3.68 -14.29 10.98
CA LYS A 18 5.04 -14.21 10.44
C LYS A 18 5.07 -14.12 8.91
N ASP A 19 4.00 -13.65 8.29
CA ASP A 19 3.90 -13.40 6.85
C ASP A 19 4.73 -12.17 6.48
N GLN A 20 6.00 -12.41 6.14
CA GLN A 20 6.96 -11.34 5.87
C GLN A 20 6.61 -10.51 4.64
N SER A 21 6.05 -11.14 3.60
CA SER A 21 5.71 -10.46 2.35
C SER A 21 4.55 -9.49 2.59
N ARG A 22 3.44 -9.98 3.17
CA ARG A 22 2.30 -9.15 3.53
C ARG A 22 2.68 -8.04 4.51
N LEU A 23 3.51 -8.36 5.50
CA LEU A 23 4.00 -7.39 6.48
C LEU A 23 4.80 -6.27 5.82
N ALA A 24 5.65 -6.57 4.85
CA ALA A 24 6.42 -5.57 4.10
C ALA A 24 5.48 -4.65 3.31
N THR A 25 4.52 -5.19 2.56
CA THR A 25 3.55 -4.40 1.78
C THR A 25 2.72 -3.48 2.69
N LEU A 26 2.21 -4.00 3.81
CA LEU A 26 1.43 -3.21 4.77
C LEU A 26 2.24 -2.08 5.42
N ARG A 27 3.55 -2.27 5.61
CA ARG A 27 4.45 -1.20 6.08
C ARG A 27 4.64 -0.12 5.02
N LEU A 28 4.78 -0.50 3.75
CA LEU A 28 4.86 0.45 2.64
C LEU A 28 3.58 1.28 2.49
N ILE A 29 2.40 0.65 2.66
CA ILE A 29 1.11 1.36 2.69
C ILE A 29 1.11 2.42 3.80
N ASN A 30 1.48 2.03 5.02
CA ASN A 30 1.52 2.96 6.15
C ASN A 30 2.54 4.08 5.97
N ALA A 31 3.67 3.82 5.32
CA ALA A 31 4.66 4.85 4.99
C ALA A 31 4.06 5.87 4.01
N ALA A 32 3.44 5.41 2.92
CA ALA A 32 2.81 6.28 1.92
C ALA A 32 1.68 7.15 2.51
N ILE A 33 0.88 6.59 3.43
CA ILE A 33 -0.13 7.35 4.19
C ILE A 33 0.53 8.45 5.01
N LYS A 34 1.57 8.13 5.78
CA LYS A 34 2.29 9.11 6.61
C LYS A 34 2.98 10.18 5.79
N ASP A 35 3.55 9.82 4.64
CA ASP A 35 4.20 10.78 3.75
C ASP A 35 3.21 11.83 3.24
N LEU A 36 1.99 11.41 2.87
CA LEU A 36 0.94 12.34 2.47
C LEU A 36 0.43 13.19 3.65
N GLU A 37 0.30 12.61 4.85
CA GLU A 37 0.00 13.39 6.06
C GLU A 37 1.03 14.48 6.32
N ILE A 38 2.32 14.16 6.18
CA ILE A 38 3.41 15.13 6.35
C ILE A 38 3.35 16.21 5.27
N ALA A 39 3.08 15.84 4.02
CA ALA A 39 2.91 16.80 2.93
C ALA A 39 1.73 17.76 3.17
N ASN A 40 0.65 17.28 3.79
CA ASN A 40 -0.55 18.06 4.06
C ASN A 40 -0.45 18.93 5.34
N ARG A 41 0.49 18.64 6.26
CA ARG A 41 0.70 19.41 7.51
C ARG A 41 1.05 20.89 7.31
N GLY A 42 1.38 21.33 6.09
CA GLY A 42 1.59 22.74 5.76
C GLY A 42 0.31 23.54 5.50
N SER A 43 -0.86 22.89 5.47
CA SER A 43 -2.17 23.56 5.37
C SER A 43 -2.83 23.69 6.74
N ASP A 44 -3.64 24.74 6.93
CA ASP A 44 -4.40 25.01 8.17
C ASP A 44 -5.35 23.86 8.57
N ASP A 45 -5.65 22.93 7.65
CA ASP A 45 -6.39 21.69 7.85
C ASP A 45 -5.48 20.48 8.10
N ALA A 46 -4.68 20.49 9.16
CA ALA A 46 -3.84 19.37 9.58
C ALA A 46 -4.65 18.17 10.17
N ALA A 47 -5.77 17.83 9.53
CA ALA A 47 -6.59 16.67 9.87
C ALA A 47 -5.95 15.37 9.37
N ALA A 48 -6.25 14.25 10.06
CA ALA A 48 -5.87 12.93 9.58
C ALA A 48 -6.55 12.64 8.23
N LEU A 49 -5.84 11.94 7.34
CA LEU A 49 -6.39 11.57 6.02
C LEU A 49 -7.67 10.75 6.17
N GLY A 50 -8.69 11.13 5.41
CA GLY A 50 -9.93 10.38 5.31
C GLY A 50 -9.78 9.13 4.45
N ASP A 51 -10.79 8.24 4.52
CA ASP A 51 -10.85 7.00 3.74
C ASP A 51 -10.67 7.23 2.23
N ALA A 52 -11.23 8.32 1.68
CA ALA A 52 -11.12 8.64 0.26
C ALA A 52 -9.66 8.93 -0.16
N GLU A 53 -8.92 9.68 0.66
CA GLU A 53 -7.52 10.00 0.40
C GLU A 53 -6.63 8.76 0.53
N ILE A 54 -6.89 7.93 1.55
CA ILE A 54 -6.20 6.65 1.72
C ILE A 54 -6.44 5.76 0.49
N ARG A 55 -7.69 5.65 0.00
CA ARG A 55 -7.99 4.89 -1.23
C ARG A 55 -7.26 5.44 -2.45
N ALA A 56 -7.15 6.75 -2.58
CA ALA A 56 -6.40 7.38 -3.67
C ALA A 56 -4.90 7.00 -3.62
N ILE A 57 -4.30 6.95 -2.42
CA ILE A 57 -2.94 6.46 -2.23
C ILE A 57 -2.82 4.99 -2.66
N LEU A 58 -3.72 4.13 -2.19
CA LEU A 58 -3.70 2.70 -2.53
C LEU A 58 -3.84 2.46 -4.04
N ALA A 59 -4.76 3.17 -4.70
CA ALA A 59 -4.94 3.09 -6.15
C ALA A 59 -3.68 3.54 -6.91
N LYS A 60 -3.02 4.62 -6.44
CA LYS A 60 -1.74 5.06 -6.99
C LYS A 60 -0.65 3.99 -6.81
N MET A 61 -0.59 3.37 -5.64
CA MET A 61 0.36 2.29 -5.34
C MET A 61 0.15 1.07 -6.24
N VAL A 62 -1.09 0.67 -6.53
CA VAL A 62 -1.41 -0.41 -7.48
C VAL A 62 -0.96 -0.04 -8.88
N LYS A 63 -1.24 1.20 -9.32
CA LYS A 63 -0.82 1.68 -10.65
C LYS A 63 0.70 1.60 -10.83
N GLN A 64 1.47 2.10 -9.87
CA GLN A 64 2.93 2.08 -9.91
C GLN A 64 3.48 0.65 -10.00
N ARG A 65 2.90 -0.29 -9.25
CA ARG A 65 3.32 -1.70 -9.30
C ARG A 65 2.95 -2.36 -10.62
N ASN A 66 1.78 -2.05 -11.20
CA ASN A 66 1.42 -2.53 -12.53
C ASN A 66 2.38 -2.02 -13.62
N GLU A 67 2.87 -0.79 -13.50
CA GLU A 67 3.93 -0.25 -14.36
C GLU A 67 5.25 -1.01 -14.16
N SER A 68 5.65 -1.30 -12.91
CA SER A 68 6.82 -2.14 -12.60
C SER A 68 6.70 -3.56 -13.14
N VAL A 69 5.53 -4.21 -13.00
CA VAL A 69 5.25 -5.55 -13.54
C VAL A 69 5.57 -5.58 -15.03
N ARG A 70 5.00 -4.66 -15.80
CA ARG A 70 5.23 -4.59 -17.25
C ARG A 70 6.70 -4.42 -17.59
N ALA A 71 7.38 -3.48 -16.91
CA ALA A 71 8.80 -3.23 -17.12
C ALA A 71 9.67 -4.45 -16.78
N TYR A 72 9.36 -5.19 -15.72
CA TYR A 72 10.08 -6.40 -15.36
C TYR A 72 9.82 -7.55 -16.31
N GLU A 73 8.59 -7.73 -16.80
CA GLU A 73 8.28 -8.74 -17.80
C GLU A 73 8.97 -8.49 -19.14
N GLU A 74 8.93 -7.24 -19.62
CA GLU A 74 9.66 -6.81 -20.81
C GLU A 74 11.17 -7.03 -20.67
N GLY A 75 11.70 -6.88 -19.46
CA GLY A 75 13.10 -7.15 -19.12
C GLY A 75 13.45 -8.60 -18.82
N GLY A 76 12.51 -9.55 -18.93
CA GLY A 76 12.72 -10.97 -18.61
C GLY A 76 12.93 -11.27 -17.13
N ARG A 77 12.61 -10.33 -16.23
CA ARG A 77 12.75 -10.42 -14.77
C ARG A 77 11.45 -10.88 -14.10
N VAL A 78 10.99 -12.06 -14.50
CA VAL A 78 9.70 -12.64 -14.03
C VAL A 78 9.65 -12.77 -12.50
N ASP A 79 10.79 -13.05 -11.86
CA ASP A 79 10.91 -13.11 -10.40
C ASP A 79 10.51 -11.81 -9.70
N LEU A 80 10.80 -10.66 -10.32
CA LEU A 80 10.43 -9.34 -9.80
C LEU A 80 8.98 -9.00 -10.13
N ALA A 81 8.51 -9.35 -11.33
CA ALA A 81 7.11 -9.17 -11.72
C ALA A 81 6.14 -9.92 -10.78
N GLU A 82 6.47 -11.15 -10.41
CA GLU A 82 5.65 -11.93 -9.47
C GLU A 82 5.62 -11.32 -8.06
N ARG A 83 6.72 -10.71 -7.61
CA ARG A 83 6.74 -9.98 -6.33
C ARG A 83 5.80 -8.78 -6.38
N GLU A 84 5.87 -7.99 -7.45
CA GLU A 84 4.98 -6.83 -7.63
C GLU A 84 3.50 -7.25 -7.68
N ARG A 85 3.17 -8.36 -8.34
CA ARG A 85 1.82 -8.94 -8.35
C ARG A 85 1.35 -9.36 -6.96
N ALA A 86 2.21 -10.00 -6.18
CA ALA A 86 1.90 -10.38 -4.81
C ALA A 86 1.61 -9.14 -3.95
N GLU A 87 2.37 -8.06 -4.13
CA GLU A 87 2.10 -6.80 -3.43
C GLU A 87 0.79 -6.14 -3.88
N ILE A 88 0.48 -6.16 -5.19
CA ILE A 88 -0.80 -5.67 -5.72
C ILE A 88 -1.96 -6.39 -5.05
N ALA A 89 -1.93 -7.72 -4.99
CA ALA A 89 -3.00 -8.52 -4.37
C ALA A 89 -3.26 -8.11 -2.91
N VAL A 90 -2.20 -7.86 -2.13
CA VAL A 90 -2.34 -7.38 -0.74
C VAL A 90 -2.95 -5.98 -0.67
N ILE A 91 -2.60 -5.08 -1.60
CA ILE A 91 -3.15 -3.71 -1.62
C ILE A 91 -4.63 -3.72 -2.03
N GLU A 92 -5.00 -4.56 -3.00
CA GLU A 92 -6.36 -4.65 -3.53
C GLU A 92 -7.38 -5.13 -2.48
N GLU A 93 -6.98 -5.87 -1.44
CA GLU A 93 -7.85 -6.23 -0.31
C GLU A 93 -8.46 -5.02 0.44
N PHE A 94 -7.86 -3.84 0.28
CA PHE A 94 -8.27 -2.59 0.92
C PHE A 94 -9.00 -1.65 -0.04
N LEU A 95 -9.06 -1.99 -1.33
CA LEU A 95 -9.86 -1.31 -2.33
C LEU A 95 -11.24 -2.02 -2.45
N PRO A 96 -12.33 -1.29 -2.72
CA PRO A 96 -13.66 -1.88 -2.88
C PRO A 96 -13.85 -2.51 -4.27
#